data_AF-A0A2A6C531-F1
#
_entry.id   AF-A0A2A6C531-F1
#
_cell.length_a   1.000
_cell.length_b   1.000
_cell.length_c   1.000
_cell.angle_alpha   90.00
_cell.angle_beta   90.00
_cell.angle_gamma   90.00
#
_symmetry.space_group_name_H-M   'P 1'
#
loop_
_entity.id
_entity.type
_entity.pdbx_description
1 polymer ?
#
loop_
_entity_poly.entity_id
_entity_poly.type
_entity_poly.pdbx_seq_one_letter_code
_entity_poly.pdbx_strand_id
1 'polypeptide(L)'
;MFSLVIISVERCIATLFYKNYEQCPKWLGAWFGLAEIMIPFMCASIISSYYNFSERFAYCSIVSESNFEVVMQIGYIFLVLEFLALITFHVVLFVNWRRRKNRATMDPTGRYQITENFRTIAMITPLIWCHFLIILGSAAVFFLYNSFNPTFDPRIYPILEESSNLIYWHGVLLPLIFFVLYRCSNHRNRRLLKENGVGCALSLQRCIGRDA
;
A
#
# COMPACT_ATOMS: atom_id res chain seq x y z
N MET A 1 -6.20 2.39 -1.15
CA MET A 1 -5.94 3.20 -2.34
C MET A 1 -5.16 4.48 -2.04
N PHE A 2 -5.76 5.52 -1.43
CA PHE A 2 -5.12 6.83 -1.23
C PHE A 2 -3.75 6.78 -0.54
N SER A 3 -3.66 6.04 0.57
CA SER A 3 -2.44 5.88 1.34
C SER A 3 -1.30 5.31 0.50
N LEU A 4 -1.57 4.37 -0.42
CA LEU A 4 -0.52 3.75 -1.23
C LEU A 4 0.08 4.70 -2.26
N VAL A 5 -0.75 5.55 -2.87
CA VAL A 5 -0.26 6.56 -3.81
C VAL A 5 0.64 7.54 -3.07
N ILE A 6 0.20 8.04 -1.91
CA ILE A 6 0.97 8.96 -1.08
C ILE A 6 2.28 8.33 -0.60
N ILE A 7 2.24 7.10 -0.11
CA ILE A 7 3.45 6.36 0.28
C ILE A 7 4.37 6.18 -0.95
N SER A 8 3.84 5.89 -2.14
CA SER A 8 4.67 5.73 -3.34
C SER A 8 5.41 7.02 -3.71
N VAL A 9 4.73 8.17 -3.61
CA VAL A 9 5.32 9.50 -3.83
C VAL A 9 6.36 9.80 -2.75
N GLU A 10 6.05 9.56 -1.48
CA GLU A 10 6.98 9.76 -0.37
C GLU A 10 8.27 8.93 -0.57
N ARG A 11 8.14 7.64 -0.92
CA ARG A 11 9.29 6.75 -1.16
C ARG A 11 10.06 7.12 -2.42
N CYS A 12 9.38 7.65 -3.44
CA CYS A 12 10.03 8.20 -4.63
C CYS A 12 10.89 9.42 -4.26
N ILE A 13 10.35 10.37 -3.52
CA ILE A 13 11.06 11.56 -3.03
C ILE A 13 12.25 11.14 -2.16
N ALA A 14 12.04 10.24 -1.20
CA ALA A 14 13.11 9.74 -0.33
C ALA A 14 14.25 9.07 -1.12
N THR A 15 13.94 8.45 -2.25
CA THR A 15 14.93 7.82 -3.12
C THR A 15 15.64 8.82 -4.00
N LEU A 16 14.93 9.76 -4.63
CA LEU A 16 15.54 10.78 -5.49
C LEU A 16 16.43 11.73 -4.69
N PHE A 17 15.94 12.17 -3.53
CA PHE A 17 16.58 13.18 -2.70
C PHE A 17 17.24 12.60 -1.44
N TYR A 18 17.72 11.34 -1.47
CA TYR A 18 18.25 10.66 -0.27
C TYR A 18 19.19 11.53 0.57
N LYS A 19 20.17 12.21 -0.05
CA LYS A 19 21.14 13.09 0.64
C LYS A 19 20.50 14.22 1.46
N ASN A 20 19.40 14.78 0.96
CA ASN A 20 18.74 15.94 1.57
C ASN A 20 17.44 15.57 2.28
N TYR A 21 17.05 14.29 2.25
CA TYR A 21 15.76 13.85 2.77
C TYR A 21 15.65 14.02 4.29
N GLU A 22 16.72 13.85 5.04
CA GLU A 22 16.73 14.16 6.49
C GLU A 22 16.62 15.65 6.79
N GLN A 23 17.02 16.49 5.84
CA GLN A 23 16.82 17.94 5.90
C GLN A 23 15.44 18.33 5.38
N CYS A 24 14.69 17.39 4.78
CA CYS A 24 13.32 17.67 4.39
C CYS A 24 12.51 17.98 5.65
N PRO A 25 11.79 19.10 5.62
CA PRO A 25 11.22 19.62 6.83
C PRO A 25 9.95 18.83 7.19
N LYS A 26 9.71 18.66 8.50
CA LYS A 26 8.62 17.82 9.04
C LYS A 26 7.22 18.22 8.53
N TRP A 27 7.05 19.45 8.06
CA TRP A 27 5.78 19.93 7.48
C TRP A 27 5.40 19.23 6.16
N LEU A 28 6.37 18.65 5.43
CA LEU A 28 6.05 17.88 4.22
C LEU A 28 5.20 16.64 4.55
N GLY A 29 5.53 15.94 5.64
CA GLY A 29 4.72 14.81 6.12
C GLY A 29 3.33 15.23 6.57
N ALA A 30 3.19 16.41 7.19
CA ALA A 30 1.90 16.96 7.58
C ALA A 30 1.02 17.27 6.36
N TRP A 31 1.60 17.81 5.28
CA TRP A 31 0.87 18.00 4.02
C TRP A 31 0.41 16.69 3.39
N PHE A 32 1.24 15.65 3.41
CA PHE A 32 0.83 14.33 2.93
C PHE A 32 -0.32 13.75 3.77
N GLY A 33 -0.25 13.86 5.10
CA GLY A 33 -1.34 13.43 5.98
C GLY A 33 -2.63 14.23 5.77
N LEU A 34 -2.53 15.54 5.56
CA LEU A 34 -3.69 16.37 5.25
C LEU A 34 -4.31 15.99 3.90
N ALA A 35 -3.49 15.79 2.86
CA ALA A 35 -3.96 15.33 1.56
C ALA A 35 -4.66 13.95 1.65
N GLU A 36 -4.15 13.05 2.48
CA GLU A 36 -4.74 11.73 2.71
C GLU A 36 -6.17 11.80 3.28
N ILE A 37 -6.49 12.83 4.06
CA ILE A 37 -7.83 13.04 4.64
C ILE A 37 -8.72 13.82 3.66
N MET A 38 -8.17 14.87 3.05
CA MET A 38 -8.95 15.78 2.20
C MET A 38 -9.41 15.13 0.89
N ILE A 39 -8.59 14.27 0.27
CA ILE A 39 -8.93 13.65 -1.01
C ILE A 39 -10.13 12.68 -0.88
N PRO A 40 -10.14 11.70 0.06
CA PRO A 40 -11.32 10.85 0.26
C PRO A 40 -12.57 11.64 0.63
N PHE A 41 -12.42 12.70 1.44
CA PHE A 41 -13.53 13.55 1.83
C PHE A 41 -14.15 14.28 0.63
N MET A 42 -13.32 14.83 -0.27
CA MET A 42 -13.80 15.40 -1.53
C MET A 42 -14.51 14.36 -2.40
N CYS A 43 -13.92 13.17 -2.58
CA CYS A 43 -14.54 12.11 -3.39
C CYS A 43 -15.89 11.68 -2.81
N ALA A 44 -15.96 11.48 -1.48
CA ALA A 44 -17.21 11.15 -0.80
C ALA A 44 -18.27 12.25 -0.96
N SER A 45 -17.85 13.52 -0.87
CA SER A 45 -18.75 14.67 -1.06
C SER A 45 -19.31 14.74 -2.49
N ILE A 46 -18.47 14.50 -3.50
CA ILE A 46 -18.88 14.44 -4.91
C ILE A 46 -19.86 13.29 -5.13
N ILE A 47 -19.54 12.07 -4.66
CA ILE A 47 -20.44 10.92 -4.81
C ILE A 47 -21.79 11.19 -4.13
N SER A 48 -21.77 11.80 -2.95
CA SER A 48 -22.96 12.13 -2.17
C SER A 48 -23.82 13.21 -2.83
N SER A 49 -23.23 14.18 -3.54
CA SER A 49 -24.02 15.25 -4.20
C SER A 49 -24.85 14.75 -5.39
N TYR A 50 -24.43 13.63 -6.01
CA TYR A 50 -25.16 12.98 -7.10
C TYR A 50 -26.01 11.79 -6.62
N TYR A 51 -25.90 11.41 -5.35
CA TYR A 51 -26.61 10.25 -4.81
C TYR A 51 -28.10 10.53 -4.63
N ASN A 52 -28.95 9.61 -5.08
CA ASN A 52 -30.39 9.72 -4.89
C ASN A 52 -30.81 9.10 -3.56
N PHE A 53 -30.90 9.93 -2.52
CA PHE A 53 -31.34 9.51 -1.17
C PHE A 53 -32.79 9.00 -1.10
N SER A 54 -33.60 9.22 -2.15
CA SER A 54 -34.98 8.75 -2.18
C SER A 54 -35.10 7.30 -2.68
N GLU A 55 -34.06 6.76 -3.33
CA GLU A 55 -34.02 5.37 -3.78
C GLU A 55 -33.89 4.42 -2.59
N ARG A 56 -34.66 3.32 -2.65
CA ARG A 56 -34.62 2.28 -1.62
C ARG A 56 -33.92 1.05 -2.17
N PHE A 57 -32.77 0.75 -1.58
CA PHE A 57 -32.02 -0.46 -1.89
C PHE A 57 -32.24 -1.52 -0.82
N ALA A 58 -32.18 -2.80 -1.21
CA ALA A 58 -32.22 -3.92 -0.28
C ALA A 58 -30.91 -4.06 0.54
N TYR A 59 -29.87 -3.32 0.14
CA TYR A 59 -28.52 -3.35 0.69
C TYR A 59 -27.95 -1.93 0.77
N CYS A 60 -27.02 -1.67 1.70
CA CYS A 60 -26.34 -0.38 1.81
C CYS A 60 -25.32 -0.20 0.68
N SER A 61 -25.74 0.35 -0.45
CA SER A 61 -24.87 0.73 -1.56
C SER A 61 -24.61 2.24 -1.59
N ILE A 62 -23.39 2.61 -1.94
CA ILE A 62 -23.01 4.00 -2.24
C ILE A 62 -23.37 4.41 -3.67
N VAL A 63 -23.93 3.48 -4.45
CA VAL A 63 -24.23 3.64 -5.87
C VAL A 63 -25.74 3.64 -6.08
N SER A 64 -26.21 4.67 -6.79
CA SER A 64 -27.56 4.85 -7.29
C SER A 64 -27.51 5.00 -8.81
N GLU A 65 -28.67 4.89 -9.48
CA GLU A 65 -28.72 5.06 -10.94
C GLU A 65 -28.14 6.42 -11.37
N SER A 66 -28.42 7.47 -10.58
CA SER A 66 -27.98 8.84 -10.82
C SER A 66 -26.47 9.09 -10.67
N ASN A 67 -25.77 8.34 -9.82
CA ASN A 67 -24.34 8.56 -9.56
C ASN A 67 -23.44 7.45 -10.11
N PHE A 68 -24.03 6.43 -10.74
CA PHE A 68 -23.34 5.25 -11.27
C PHE A 68 -22.14 5.62 -12.15
N GLU A 69 -22.35 6.51 -13.14
CA GLU A 69 -21.28 6.94 -14.05
C GLU A 69 -20.15 7.69 -13.32
N VAL A 70 -20.49 8.51 -12.33
CA VAL A 70 -19.51 9.28 -11.55
C VAL A 70 -18.66 8.36 -10.69
N VAL A 71 -19.28 7.42 -9.98
CA VAL A 71 -18.59 6.42 -9.17
C VAL A 71 -17.66 5.58 -10.05
N MET A 72 -18.11 5.23 -11.26
CA MET A 72 -17.33 4.48 -12.23
C MET A 72 -16.09 5.20 -12.72
N GLN A 73 -16.24 6.47 -13.11
CA GLN A 73 -15.11 7.29 -13.55
C GLN A 73 -14.08 7.47 -12.43
N ILE A 74 -14.53 7.73 -11.20
CA ILE A 74 -13.67 7.82 -10.02
C ILE A 74 -12.91 6.49 -9.80
N GLY A 75 -13.60 5.35 -9.90
CA GLY A 75 -13.00 4.03 -9.79
C GLY A 75 -11.89 3.79 -10.82
N TYR A 76 -12.12 4.14 -12.09
CA TYR A 76 -11.10 4.02 -13.14
C TYR A 76 -9.88 4.91 -12.91
N ILE A 77 -10.09 6.16 -12.49
CA ILE A 77 -9.00 7.06 -12.14
C ILE A 77 -8.14 6.44 -11.04
N PHE A 78 -8.76 5.85 -10.01
CA PHE A 78 -8.02 5.20 -8.93
C PHE A 78 -7.26 3.97 -9.37
N LEU A 79 -7.86 3.13 -10.22
CA LEU A 79 -7.17 1.95 -10.75
C LEU A 79 -5.90 2.34 -11.53
N VAL A 80 -5.99 3.40 -12.36
CA VAL A 80 -4.83 3.93 -13.10
C VAL A 80 -3.77 4.49 -12.14
N LEU A 81 -4.17 5.30 -11.15
CA LEU A 81 -3.23 5.84 -10.16
C LEU A 81 -2.53 4.74 -9.36
N GLU A 82 -3.24 3.66 -9.02
CA GLU A 82 -2.67 2.53 -8.30
C GLU A 82 -1.68 1.74 -9.15
N PHE A 83 -1.99 1.54 -10.44
CA PHE A 83 -1.06 0.92 -11.38
C PHE A 83 0.22 1.77 -11.54
N LEU A 84 0.09 3.10 -11.65
CA LEU A 84 1.23 4.01 -11.69
C LEU A 84 2.04 3.99 -10.39
N ALA A 85 1.38 3.90 -9.23
CA ALA A 85 2.04 3.74 -7.94
C ALA A 85 2.83 2.42 -7.89
N LEU A 86 2.26 1.31 -8.38
CA LEU A 86 2.94 0.01 -8.46
C LEU A 86 4.20 0.09 -9.34
N ILE A 87 4.11 0.70 -10.52
CA ILE A 87 5.27 0.93 -11.40
C ILE A 87 6.33 1.76 -10.67
N THR A 88 5.92 2.89 -10.08
CA THR A 88 6.82 3.77 -9.31
C THR A 88 7.54 2.98 -8.22
N PHE A 89 6.84 2.13 -7.48
CA PHE A 89 7.44 1.28 -6.45
C PHE A 89 8.54 0.35 -6.98
N HIS A 90 8.33 -0.28 -8.14
CA HIS A 90 9.33 -1.16 -8.75
C HIS A 90 10.53 -0.38 -9.28
N VAL A 91 10.30 0.77 -9.92
CA VAL A 91 11.37 1.66 -10.38
C VAL A 91 12.23 2.11 -9.20
N VAL A 92 11.58 2.57 -8.13
CA VAL A 92 12.27 3.04 -6.91
C VAL A 92 13.02 1.89 -6.24
N LEU A 93 12.46 0.67 -6.19
CA LEU A 93 13.14 -0.52 -5.68
C LEU A 93 14.39 -0.85 -6.51
N PHE A 94 14.28 -0.80 -7.83
CA PHE A 94 15.39 -1.06 -8.75
C PHE A 94 16.51 -0.01 -8.61
N VAL A 95 16.16 1.27 -8.52
CA VAL A 95 17.12 2.36 -8.31
C VAL A 95 17.87 2.18 -7.00
N ASN A 96 17.15 1.87 -5.90
CA ASN A 96 17.79 1.61 -4.61
C ASN A 96 18.68 0.37 -4.64
N TRP A 97 18.25 -0.71 -5.30
CA TRP A 97 19.05 -1.91 -5.49
C TRP A 97 20.36 -1.62 -6.24
N ARG A 98 20.28 -0.86 -7.34
CA ARG A 98 21.45 -0.47 -8.13
C ARG A 98 22.42 0.40 -7.32
N ARG A 99 21.91 1.40 -6.60
CA ARG A 99 22.72 2.27 -5.74
C ARG A 99 23.36 1.52 -4.59
N ARG A 100 22.65 0.56 -3.98
CA ARG A 100 23.19 -0.31 -2.93
C ARG A 100 24.36 -1.16 -3.41
N LYS A 101 24.36 -1.60 -4.68
CA LYS A 101 25.50 -2.32 -5.28
C LYS A 101 26.74 -1.42 -5.42
N ASN A 102 26.55 -0.13 -5.67
CA ASN A 102 27.62 0.86 -5.84
C ASN A 102 27.98 1.61 -4.53
N ARG A 103 27.68 1.03 -3.36
CA ARG A 103 27.83 1.68 -2.05
C ARG A 103 29.26 2.03 -1.64
N ALA A 104 30.29 1.50 -2.32
CA ALA A 104 31.68 1.60 -1.90
C ALA A 104 32.20 3.06 -1.83
N THR A 105 31.65 3.95 -2.65
CA THR A 105 32.05 5.36 -2.76
C THR A 105 31.11 6.34 -2.04
N MET A 106 30.05 5.84 -1.39
CA MET A 106 29.04 6.68 -0.74
C MET A 106 29.45 7.08 0.69
N ASP A 107 28.93 8.20 1.15
CA ASP A 107 29.02 8.66 2.54
C ASP A 107 28.25 7.70 3.49
N PRO A 108 28.63 7.60 4.77
CA PRO A 108 27.98 6.72 5.74
C PRO A 108 26.47 6.95 5.87
N THR A 109 26.04 8.22 5.87
CA THR A 109 24.63 8.62 5.98
C THR A 109 23.82 8.17 4.75
N GLY A 110 24.33 8.46 3.55
CA GLY A 110 23.70 8.02 2.30
C GLY A 110 23.60 6.49 2.19
N ARG A 111 24.63 5.74 2.65
CA ARG A 111 24.58 4.27 2.73
C ARG A 111 23.47 3.78 3.66
N TYR A 112 23.31 4.42 4.82
CA TYR A 112 22.27 4.08 5.77
C TYR A 112 20.88 4.34 5.17
N GLN A 113 20.64 5.54 4.64
CA GLN A 113 19.36 5.94 4.05
C GLN A 113 18.94 5.03 2.89
N ILE A 114 19.86 4.70 1.97
CA ILE A 114 19.56 3.80 0.84
C ILE A 114 19.25 2.39 1.35
N THR A 115 19.97 1.91 2.38
CA THR A 115 19.74 0.58 2.95
C THR A 115 18.38 0.51 3.64
N GLU A 116 18.02 1.54 4.39
CA GLU A 116 16.73 1.64 5.08
C GLU A 116 15.58 1.77 4.08
N ASN A 117 15.69 2.69 3.11
CA ASN A 117 14.69 2.85 2.04
C ASN A 117 14.50 1.55 1.25
N PHE A 118 15.58 0.86 0.86
CA PHE A 118 15.49 -0.43 0.18
C PHE A 118 14.75 -1.46 1.03
N ARG A 119 15.09 -1.58 2.32
CA ARG A 119 14.46 -2.53 3.24
C ARG A 119 12.98 -2.24 3.41
N THR A 120 12.62 -0.99 3.60
CA THR A 120 11.23 -0.53 3.76
C THR A 120 10.42 -0.80 2.50
N ILE A 121 10.93 -0.42 1.33
CA ILE A 121 10.25 -0.67 0.05
C ILE A 121 10.09 -2.18 -0.18
N ALA A 122 11.13 -2.98 0.02
CA ALA A 122 11.06 -4.43 -0.15
C ALA A 122 10.06 -5.11 0.82
N MET A 123 9.84 -4.56 2.01
CA MET A 123 8.83 -5.03 2.96
C MET A 123 7.41 -4.61 2.52
N ILE A 124 7.25 -3.42 1.96
CA ILE A 124 5.95 -2.88 1.54
C ILE A 124 5.49 -3.44 0.19
N THR A 125 6.40 -3.71 -0.74
CA THR A 125 6.10 -4.27 -2.09
C THR A 125 5.11 -5.43 -2.09
N PRO A 126 5.26 -6.50 -1.29
CA PRO A 126 4.28 -7.60 -1.27
C PRO A 126 2.90 -7.17 -0.76
N LEU A 127 2.81 -6.19 0.14
CA LEU A 127 1.53 -5.64 0.60
C LEU A 127 0.82 -4.89 -0.54
N ILE A 128 1.57 -4.12 -1.31
CA ILE A 128 1.04 -3.38 -2.47
C ILE A 128 0.58 -4.33 -3.55
N TRP A 129 1.34 -5.39 -3.86
CA TRP A 129 0.90 -6.42 -4.80
C TRP A 129 -0.39 -7.09 -4.34
N CYS A 130 -0.51 -7.42 -3.06
CA CYS A 130 -1.74 -7.99 -2.52
C CYS A 130 -2.93 -7.03 -2.70
N HIS A 131 -2.75 -5.75 -2.36
CA HIS A 131 -3.79 -4.73 -2.53
C HIS A 131 -4.21 -4.58 -4.00
N PHE A 132 -3.23 -4.44 -4.88
CA PHE A 132 -3.45 -4.28 -6.32
C PHE A 132 -4.16 -5.49 -6.93
N LEU A 133 -3.77 -6.71 -6.58
CA LEU A 133 -4.42 -7.92 -7.10
C LEU A 133 -5.88 -8.05 -6.63
N ILE A 134 -6.16 -7.69 -5.37
CA ILE A 134 -7.53 -7.68 -4.83
C ILE A 134 -8.39 -6.68 -5.62
N ILE A 135 -7.91 -5.47 -5.79
CA ILE A 135 -8.62 -4.39 -6.49
C ILE A 135 -8.79 -4.70 -7.97
N LEU A 136 -7.74 -5.20 -8.62
CA LEU A 136 -7.79 -5.62 -10.00
C LEU A 136 -8.79 -6.76 -10.19
N GLY A 137 -8.87 -7.71 -9.25
CA GLY A 137 -9.86 -8.78 -9.25
C GLY A 137 -11.29 -8.25 -9.18
N SER A 138 -11.57 -7.37 -8.21
CA SER A 138 -12.88 -6.69 -8.08
C SER A 138 -13.23 -5.89 -9.34
N ALA A 139 -12.27 -5.11 -9.86
CA ALA A 139 -12.45 -4.33 -11.08
C ALA A 139 -12.71 -5.25 -12.30
N ALA A 140 -12.00 -6.36 -12.44
CA ALA A 140 -12.17 -7.31 -13.54
C ALA A 140 -13.57 -7.94 -13.54
N VAL A 141 -14.07 -8.37 -12.38
CA VAL A 141 -15.45 -8.88 -12.23
C VAL A 141 -16.45 -7.79 -12.64
N PHE A 142 -16.22 -6.56 -12.20
CA PHE A 142 -17.05 -5.41 -12.53
C PHE A 142 -17.05 -5.08 -14.04
N PHE A 143 -15.88 -5.07 -14.67
CA PHE A 143 -15.73 -4.86 -16.12
C PHE A 143 -16.43 -5.96 -16.93
N LEU A 144 -16.28 -7.22 -16.51
CA LEU A 144 -16.97 -8.34 -17.15
C LEU A 144 -18.48 -8.15 -17.07
N TYR A 145 -19.01 -7.77 -15.90
CA TYR A 145 -20.44 -7.48 -15.76
C TYR A 145 -20.93 -6.40 -16.74
N ASN A 146 -20.26 -5.24 -16.79
CA ASN A 146 -20.68 -4.14 -17.67
C ASN A 146 -20.55 -4.49 -19.16
N SER A 147 -19.65 -5.42 -19.51
CA SER A 147 -19.53 -5.90 -20.89
C SER A 147 -20.75 -6.72 -21.33
N PHE A 148 -21.43 -7.41 -20.40
CA PHE A 148 -22.64 -8.19 -20.68
C PHE A 148 -23.93 -7.41 -20.41
N ASN A 149 -23.94 -6.52 -19.41
CA ASN A 149 -25.08 -5.71 -19.00
C ASN A 149 -24.62 -4.25 -18.85
N PRO A 150 -24.64 -3.45 -19.93
CA PRO A 150 -24.09 -2.09 -19.92
C PRO A 150 -24.98 -1.08 -19.17
N THR A 151 -26.24 -1.44 -18.87
CA THR A 151 -27.17 -0.61 -18.12
C THR A 151 -27.22 -1.01 -16.66
N PHE A 152 -27.36 -0.03 -15.76
CA PHE A 152 -27.55 -0.28 -14.34
C PHE A 152 -28.84 -1.09 -14.10
N ASP A 153 -28.71 -2.28 -13.51
CA ASP A 153 -29.84 -3.08 -13.04
C ASP A 153 -29.85 -3.06 -11.50
N PRO A 154 -30.83 -2.40 -10.86
CA PRO A 154 -30.89 -2.27 -9.41
C PRO A 154 -31.09 -3.61 -8.68
N ARG A 155 -31.49 -4.68 -9.38
CA ARG A 155 -31.68 -6.02 -8.77
C ARG A 155 -30.39 -6.83 -8.74
N ILE A 156 -29.61 -6.76 -9.82
CA ILE A 156 -28.40 -7.58 -9.98
C ILE A 156 -27.18 -6.87 -9.38
N TYR A 157 -27.14 -5.53 -9.48
CA TYR A 157 -26.01 -4.73 -9.03
C TYR A 157 -25.60 -4.99 -7.57
N PRO A 158 -26.52 -5.02 -6.57
CA PRO A 158 -26.11 -5.24 -5.19
C PRO A 158 -25.47 -6.61 -4.95
N ILE A 159 -25.96 -7.65 -5.65
CA ILE A 159 -25.40 -9.01 -5.57
C ILE A 159 -23.97 -9.02 -6.13
N LEU A 160 -23.73 -8.28 -7.21
CA LEU A 160 -22.40 -8.14 -7.80
C LEU A 160 -21.47 -7.32 -6.91
N GLU A 161 -21.95 -6.21 -6.38
CA GLU A 161 -21.20 -5.38 -5.45
C GLU A 161 -20.74 -6.21 -4.25
N GLU A 162 -21.64 -6.98 -3.62
CA GLU A 162 -21.31 -7.82 -2.48
C GLU A 162 -20.38 -8.99 -2.84
N SER A 163 -20.65 -9.70 -3.94
CA SER A 163 -19.85 -10.85 -4.36
C SER A 163 -18.46 -10.48 -4.90
N SER A 164 -18.31 -9.28 -5.48
CA SER A 164 -17.02 -8.74 -5.93
C SER A 164 -16.27 -8.00 -4.82
N ASN A 165 -16.87 -7.82 -3.65
CA ASN A 165 -16.27 -7.12 -2.54
C ASN A 165 -15.17 -7.96 -1.87
N LEU A 166 -13.99 -7.96 -2.48
CA LEU A 166 -12.81 -8.63 -1.95
C LEU A 166 -12.13 -7.83 -0.83
N ILE A 167 -12.71 -6.69 -0.39
CA ILE A 167 -12.13 -5.84 0.65
C ILE A 167 -12.02 -6.58 2.00
N TYR A 168 -12.91 -7.52 2.28
CA TYR A 168 -12.85 -8.31 3.51
C TYR A 168 -11.57 -9.15 3.59
N TRP A 169 -11.09 -9.64 2.44
CA TRP A 169 -9.83 -10.37 2.35
C TRP A 169 -8.64 -9.47 2.70
N HIS A 170 -8.71 -8.18 2.39
CA HIS A 170 -7.66 -7.22 2.72
C HIS A 170 -7.42 -7.16 4.25
N GLY A 171 -8.48 -7.23 5.06
CA GLY A 171 -8.40 -7.23 6.52
C GLY A 171 -7.69 -8.44 7.11
N VAL A 172 -7.75 -9.59 6.44
CA VAL A 172 -7.10 -10.85 6.88
C VAL A 172 -5.71 -11.00 6.29
N LEU A 173 -5.55 -10.70 5.00
CA LEU A 173 -4.31 -10.91 4.26
C LEU A 173 -3.20 -9.95 4.71
N LEU A 174 -3.50 -8.68 4.97
CA LEU A 174 -2.49 -7.71 5.38
C LEU A 174 -1.77 -8.10 6.69
N PRO A 175 -2.47 -8.38 7.81
CA PRO A 175 -1.82 -8.82 9.03
C PRO A 175 -1.02 -10.11 8.84
N LEU A 176 -1.55 -11.06 8.06
CA LEU A 176 -0.89 -12.33 7.80
C LEU A 176 0.41 -12.15 7.01
N ILE A 177 0.38 -11.37 5.93
CA ILE A 177 1.59 -11.03 5.15
C ILE A 177 2.59 -10.31 6.05
N PHE A 178 2.15 -9.32 6.83
CA PHE A 178 3.03 -8.59 7.73
C PHE A 178 3.67 -9.50 8.78
N PHE A 179 2.91 -10.42 9.36
CA PHE A 179 3.40 -11.41 10.31
C PHE A 179 4.44 -12.34 9.67
N VAL A 180 4.18 -12.86 8.47
CA VAL A 180 5.12 -13.72 7.73
C VAL A 180 6.40 -12.96 7.40
N LEU A 181 6.30 -11.74 6.87
CA LEU A 181 7.46 -10.90 6.54
C LEU A 181 8.28 -10.56 7.78
N TYR A 182 7.63 -10.24 8.89
CA TYR A 182 8.28 -9.97 10.17
C TYR A 182 9.04 -11.21 10.67
N ARG A 183 8.41 -12.39 10.64
CA ARG A 183 9.04 -13.66 11.06
C ARG A 183 10.24 -14.02 10.17
N CYS A 184 10.09 -13.89 8.85
CA CYS A 184 11.18 -14.09 7.89
C CYS A 184 12.35 -13.12 8.13
N SER A 185 12.05 -11.84 8.36
CA SER A 185 13.06 -10.81 8.66
C SER A 185 13.81 -11.13 9.96
N ASN A 186 13.09 -11.48 11.02
CA ASN A 186 13.66 -11.80 12.32
C ASN A 186 14.53 -13.07 12.26
N HIS A 187 14.09 -14.08 11.52
CA HIS A 187 14.87 -15.30 11.32
C HIS A 187 16.18 -15.04 10.56
N ARG A 188 16.16 -14.20 9.51
CA ARG A 188 17.37 -13.78 8.79
C ARG A 188 18.33 -13.02 9.70
N ASN A 189 17.83 -12.09 10.51
CA ASN A 189 18.67 -11.34 11.46
C ASN A 189 19.32 -12.27 12.49
N ARG A 190 18.59 -13.26 13.01
CA ARG A 190 19.14 -14.28 13.92
C ARG A 190 20.24 -15.12 13.26
N ARG A 191 20.10 -15.48 11.98
CA ARG A 191 21.15 -16.20 11.24
C ARG A 191 22.41 -15.35 11.09
N LEU A 192 22.28 -14.09 10.68
CA LEU A 192 23.41 -13.16 10.56
C LEU A 192 24.13 -12.95 11.90
N LEU A 193 23.41 -12.85 13.01
CA LEU A 193 24.03 -12.73 14.34
C LEU A 193 24.79 -14.00 14.74
N LYS A 194 24.30 -15.18 14.36
CA LYS A 194 25.03 -16.45 14.57
C LYS A 194 26.30 -16.52 13.72
N GLU A 195 26.20 -16.15 12.44
CA GLU A 195 27.34 -16.14 11.51
C GLU A 195 28.43 -15.13 11.93
N ASN A 196 28.05 -13.99 12.50
CA ASN A 196 28.98 -12.99 13.04
C ASN A 196 29.53 -13.32 14.45
N GLY A 197 29.26 -14.52 14.99
CA GLY A 197 29.72 -14.94 16.31
C GLY A 197 29.02 -14.27 17.51
N VAL A 198 28.18 -13.27 17.28
CA VAL A 198 27.43 -12.53 18.33
C VAL A 198 26.32 -13.38 18.96
N GLY A 199 25.83 -14.40 18.24
CA GLY A 199 24.79 -15.31 18.71
C GLY A 199 25.15 -16.12 19.96
N CYS A 200 26.44 -16.43 20.17
CA CYS A 200 26.91 -17.14 21.36
C CYS A 200 27.02 -16.25 22.61
N ALA A 201 27.31 -14.95 22.43
CA ALA A 201 27.42 -14.00 23.54
C ALA A 201 26.06 -13.75 24.22
N LEU A 202 24.98 -13.68 23.43
CA LEU A 202 23.61 -13.48 23.94
C LEU A 202 23.04 -14.73 24.64
N SER A 203 23.46 -15.94 24.26
CA SER A 203 23.07 -17.16 25.01
C SER A 203 23.81 -17.27 26.34
N LEU A 204 25.09 -16.85 26.40
CA LEU A 204 25.83 -16.82 27.65
C LEU A 204 25.25 -15.81 28.65
N GLN A 205 24.89 -14.60 28.20
CA GLN A 205 24.30 -13.58 29.07
C GLN A 205 22.93 -14.00 29.64
N ARG A 206 22.16 -14.79 28.89
CA ARG A 206 20.85 -15.30 29.36
C ARG A 206 20.98 -16.47 30.33
N CYS A 207 22.09 -17.21 30.30
CA CYS A 207 22.41 -18.20 31.34
C CYS A 207 22.96 -17.53 32.60
N ILE A 208 23.81 -16.51 32.47
CA ILE A 208 24.40 -15.80 33.62
C ILE A 208 23.35 -14.99 34.40
N GLY A 209 22.32 -14.45 33.73
CA GLY A 209 21.23 -13.72 34.39
C GLY A 209 20.13 -14.58 35.03
N ARG A 210 20.27 -15.92 35.04
CA ARG A 210 19.32 -16.84 35.69
C ARG A 210 19.83 -17.42 37.01
N ASP A 211 21.10 -17.17 37.32
CA ASP A 211 21.79 -17.66 38.51
C ASP A 211 22.15 -16.51 39.48
N ALA A 212 21.49 -15.35 39.35
CA ALA A 212 21.59 -14.20 40.26
C ALA A 212 20.21 -13.85 40.84
#